data_AF-A0A9P7QSQ6-F1
#
_entry.id   AF-A0A9P7QSQ6-F1
#
_cell.length_a   1.000
_cell.length_b   1.000
_cell.length_c   1.000
_cell.angle_alpha   90.00
_cell.angle_beta   90.00
_cell.angle_gamma   90.00
#
_symmetry.space_group_name_H-M   'P 1'
#
loop_
_entity.id
_entity.type
_entity.pdbx_description
1 polymer ?
#
loop_
_entity_poly.entity_id
_entity_poly.type
_entity_poly.pdbx_seq_one_letter_code
_entity_poly.pdbx_strand_id
1 'polypeptide(L)'
;MIDQQFLSGGEKQRGTITYGIAPNRLNPMAQAGHNAVFNIWRRFASQVWFFGPPLAAAWYVMYWADKRNKFLNSKVGRETYGRDE
;
A
#
# COMPACT_ATOMS: atom_id res chain seq x y z
N MET A 1 44.48 11.66 8.37
CA MET A 1 43.63 11.09 7.31
C MET A 1 42.18 11.03 7.80
N ILE A 2 41.65 12.19 8.23
CA ILE A 2 40.38 12.33 8.93
C ILE A 2 39.72 13.56 8.31
N ASP A 3 38.78 13.34 7.39
CA ASP A 3 37.64 14.23 7.11
C ASP A 3 36.97 13.77 5.82
N GLN A 4 35.94 12.92 5.92
CA GLN A 4 35.05 12.68 4.79
C GLN A 4 33.63 12.24 5.20
N GLN A 5 33.04 12.83 6.26
CA GLN A 5 31.68 12.47 6.69
C GLN A 5 30.78 13.66 7.10
N PHE A 6 31.17 14.92 6.90
CA PHE A 6 30.32 16.08 7.26
C PHE A 6 29.59 16.71 6.06
N LEU A 7 28.95 15.90 5.20
CA LEU A 7 28.08 16.39 4.11
C LEU A 7 26.68 15.77 4.15
N SER A 8 26.12 15.60 5.35
CA SER A 8 24.66 15.55 5.50
C SER A 8 24.27 16.62 6.51
N GLY A 9 23.32 17.49 6.17
CA GLY A 9 22.85 18.60 7.01
C GLY A 9 22.06 18.16 8.25
N GLY A 10 22.37 16.98 8.80
CA GLY A 10 21.79 16.45 10.03
C GLY A 10 22.56 16.91 11.27
N GLU A 11 21.91 16.83 12.42
CA GLU A 11 22.51 17.21 13.70
C GLU A 11 23.80 16.43 14.01
N LYS A 12 24.68 17.05 14.81
CA LYS A 12 25.97 16.46 15.21
C LYS A 12 25.72 15.20 16.06
N GLN A 13 26.05 14.03 15.50
CA GLN A 13 25.99 12.76 16.21
C GLN A 13 27.29 12.52 16.99
N ARG A 14 27.19 12.25 18.30
CA ARG A 14 28.33 11.91 19.17
C ARG A 14 28.00 10.65 19.97
N GLY A 15 28.92 9.68 19.99
CA GLY A 15 28.83 8.49 20.85
C GLY A 15 28.11 7.27 20.25
N THR A 16 27.66 7.32 19.01
CA THR A 16 27.07 6.16 18.31
C THR A 16 28.16 5.34 17.63
N ILE A 17 28.26 4.05 17.97
CA ILE A 17 29.18 3.11 17.33
C ILE A 17 28.35 2.11 16.53
N THR A 18 28.58 2.05 15.22
CA THR A 18 27.90 1.12 14.32
C THR A 18 28.84 0.00 13.94
N TYR A 19 28.39 -1.24 14.08
CA TYR A 19 29.13 -2.42 13.64
C TYR A 19 28.50 -2.96 12.35
N GLY A 20 29.36 -3.35 11.40
CA GLY A 20 28.94 -3.96 10.15
C GLY A 20 29.80 -5.19 9.83
N ILE A 21 29.23 -6.15 9.11
CA ILE A 21 29.94 -7.34 8.61
C ILE A 21 30.05 -7.21 7.10
N ALA A 22 31.16 -7.68 6.52
CA ALA A 22 31.35 -7.70 5.07
C ALA A 22 30.23 -8.52 4.39
N PRO A 23 29.59 -8.00 3.31
CA PRO A 23 28.43 -8.64 2.68
C PRO A 23 28.74 -10.02 2.07
N ASN A 24 29.99 -10.27 1.66
CA ASN A 24 30.44 -11.58 1.16
C ASN A 24 30.39 -12.69 2.22
N ARG A 25 30.21 -12.35 3.50
CA ARG A 25 30.15 -13.30 4.62
C ARG A 25 28.72 -13.52 5.13
N LEU A 26 27.74 -12.82 4.57
CA LEU A 26 26.32 -12.96 4.91
C LEU A 26 25.64 -13.90 3.92
N ASN A 27 24.68 -14.69 4.39
CA ASN A 27 23.75 -15.39 3.51
C ASN A 27 22.59 -14.44 3.17
N PRO A 28 22.44 -13.99 1.92
CA PRO A 28 21.51 -12.92 1.54
C PRO A 28 20.03 -13.31 1.69
N MET A 29 19.72 -14.60 1.75
CA MET A 29 18.35 -15.10 1.94
C MET A 29 18.17 -15.88 3.24
N ALA A 30 19.14 -15.80 4.16
CA ALA A 30 19.00 -16.43 5.46
C ALA A 30 17.72 -15.96 6.15
N GLN A 31 16.91 -16.93 6.59
CA GLN A 31 15.68 -16.70 7.36
C GLN A 31 14.57 -15.93 6.61
N ALA A 32 14.70 -15.71 5.29
CA ALA A 32 13.69 -15.02 4.50
C ALA A 32 12.32 -15.73 4.55
N GLY A 33 12.29 -17.07 4.51
CA GLY A 33 11.03 -17.83 4.55
C GLY A 33 10.25 -17.69 5.86
N HIS A 34 10.91 -17.71 7.02
CA HIS A 34 10.24 -17.61 8.32
C HIS A 34 10.00 -16.15 8.72
N ASN A 35 11.00 -15.28 8.59
CA ASN A 35 10.89 -13.90 9.07
C ASN A 35 10.11 -12.99 8.13
N ALA A 36 10.19 -13.20 6.81
CA ALA A 36 9.53 -12.30 5.87
C ALA A 36 8.01 -12.45 5.95
N VAL A 37 7.48 -13.67 6.09
CA VAL A 37 6.02 -13.90 6.11
C VAL A 37 5.35 -13.16 7.28
N PHE A 38 5.85 -13.34 8.50
CA PHE A 38 5.29 -12.66 9.66
C PHE A 38 5.51 -11.15 9.64
N ASN A 39 6.67 -10.68 9.12
CA ASN A 39 6.94 -9.26 9.01
C ASN A 39 6.06 -8.57 7.95
N ILE A 40 5.79 -9.25 6.82
CA ILE A 40 4.91 -8.76 5.76
C ILE A 40 3.48 -8.65 6.30
N TRP A 41 2.96 -9.70 6.95
CA TRP A 41 1.62 -9.66 7.54
C TRP A 41 1.46 -8.53 8.56
N ARG A 42 2.41 -8.41 9.51
CA ARG A 42 2.39 -7.35 10.52
C ARG A 42 2.37 -5.95 9.90
N ARG A 43 3.16 -5.73 8.84
CA ARG A 43 3.21 -4.45 8.12
C ARG A 43 1.91 -4.19 7.35
N PHE A 44 1.41 -5.20 6.63
CA PHE A 44 0.17 -5.10 5.86
C PHE A 44 -1.05 -4.80 6.75
N ALA A 45 -1.17 -5.49 7.88
CA ALA A 45 -2.29 -5.33 8.81
C ALA A 45 -2.42 -3.89 9.36
N SER A 46 -1.30 -3.21 9.58
CA SER A 46 -1.32 -1.80 10.00
C SER A 46 -1.78 -0.84 8.90
N GLN A 47 -1.63 -1.22 7.63
CA GLN A 47 -1.90 -0.35 6.49
C GLN A 47 -3.28 -0.58 5.88
N VAL A 48 -3.83 -1.78 6.01
CA VAL A 48 -5.10 -2.18 5.38
C VAL A 48 -6.26 -1.26 5.75
N TRP A 49 -6.24 -0.65 6.94
CA TRP A 49 -7.29 0.27 7.36
C TRP A 49 -7.23 1.64 6.69
N PHE A 50 -6.08 2.04 6.15
CA PHE A 50 -5.95 3.32 5.46
C PHE A 50 -6.44 3.23 4.01
N PHE A 51 -6.14 2.14 3.31
CA PHE A 51 -6.51 1.99 1.90
C PHE A 51 -7.69 1.03 1.66
N GLY A 52 -7.98 0.12 2.58
CA GLY A 52 -9.06 -0.87 2.44
C GLY A 52 -10.44 -0.22 2.32
N PRO A 53 -10.84 0.66 3.26
CA PRO A 53 -12.14 1.34 3.19
C PRO A 53 -12.37 2.15 1.90
N PRO A 54 -11.44 3.03 1.43
CA PRO A 54 -11.67 3.77 0.20
C PRO A 54 -11.73 2.88 -1.05
N LEU A 55 -10.95 1.80 -1.12
CA LEU A 55 -11.03 0.85 -2.23
C LEU A 55 -12.37 0.10 -2.26
N ALA A 56 -12.86 -0.35 -1.10
CA ALA A 56 -14.16 -1.00 -1.00
C ALA A 56 -15.30 -0.06 -1.38
N ALA A 57 -15.24 1.20 -0.94
CA ALA A 57 -16.21 2.24 -1.30
C ALA A 57 -16.21 2.51 -2.81
N ALA A 58 -15.03 2.67 -3.43
CA ALA A 58 -14.90 2.88 -4.87
C ALA A 58 -15.51 1.71 -5.66
N TRP A 59 -15.23 0.47 -5.26
CA TRP A 59 -15.80 -0.71 -5.89
C TRP A 59 -17.34 -0.74 -5.80
N TYR A 60 -17.89 -0.38 -4.64
CA TYR A 60 -19.34 -0.33 -4.44
C TYR A 60 -20.01 0.73 -5.32
N VAL A 61 -19.40 1.93 -5.43
CA VAL A 61 -19.90 3.00 -6.31
C VAL A 61 -19.89 2.57 -7.77
N MET A 62 -18.80 1.95 -8.24
CA MET A 62 -18.71 1.44 -9.61
C MET A 62 -19.76 0.36 -9.89
N TYR A 63 -19.96 -0.56 -8.95
CA TYR A 63 -20.96 -1.62 -9.07
C TYR A 63 -22.39 -1.05 -9.13
N TRP A 64 -22.71 -0.07 -8.28
CA TRP A 64 -23.98 0.63 -8.33
C TRP A 64 -24.17 1.36 -9.67
N ALA A 65 -23.15 2.06 -10.14
CA ALA A 65 -23.18 2.80 -11.40
C ALA A 65 -23.43 1.89 -12.61
N ASP A 66 -22.75 0.74 -12.70
CA ASP A 66 -22.95 -0.24 -13.78
C ASP A 66 -24.38 -0.81 -13.76
N LYS A 67 -24.88 -1.19 -12.58
CA LYS A 67 -26.27 -1.65 -12.43
C LYS A 67 -27.28 -0.59 -12.83
N ARG A 68 -27.08 0.65 -12.40
CA ARG A 68 -27.97 1.77 -12.74
C ARG A 68 -27.95 2.05 -14.24
N ASN A 69 -26.77 2.03 -14.88
CA ASN A 69 -26.64 2.23 -16.31
C ASN A 69 -27.35 1.13 -17.12
N LYS A 70 -27.14 -0.14 -16.76
CA LYS A 70 -27.82 -1.28 -17.38
C LYS A 70 -29.33 -1.21 -17.20
N PHE A 71 -29.80 -0.81 -16.02
CA PHE A 71 -31.21 -0.64 -15.73
C PHE A 71 -31.85 0.45 -16.59
N LEU A 72 -31.24 1.63 -16.71
CA LEU A 72 -31.77 2.73 -17.54
C LEU A 72 -31.81 2.36 -19.03
N ASN A 73 -30.85 1.57 -19.51
CA ASN A 73 -30.83 1.09 -20.89
C ASN A 73 -31.76 -0.12 -21.15
N SER A 74 -32.34 -0.71 -20.11
CA SER A 74 -33.30 -1.82 -20.22
C SER A 74 -34.69 -1.35 -20.67
N LYS A 75 -35.52 -2.26 -21.18
CA LYS A 75 -36.89 -1.92 -21.63
C LYS A 75 -37.73 -1.32 -20.49
N VAL A 76 -37.69 -1.96 -19.33
CA VAL A 76 -38.38 -1.50 -18.11
C VAL A 76 -37.89 -0.11 -17.68
N GLY A 77 -36.58 0.14 -17.75
CA GLY A 77 -36.00 1.45 -17.40
C GLY A 77 -36.43 2.57 -18.36
N ARG A 78 -36.53 2.28 -19.66
CA ARG A 78 -37.02 3.25 -20.65
C ARG A 78 -38.50 3.58 -20.48
N GLU A 79 -39.32 2.58 -20.16
CA GLU A 79 -40.75 2.77 -19.92
C GLU A 79 -41.04 3.54 -18.63
N THR A 80 -40.19 3.40 -17.61
CA THR A 80 -40.37 4.04 -16.29
C THR A 80 -39.73 5.43 -16.18
N TYR A 81 -38.66 5.73 -16.92
CA TYR A 81 -37.96 7.02 -16.82
C TYR A 81 -37.93 7.83 -18.13
N GLY A 82 -38.21 7.22 -19.28
CA GLY A 82 -38.27 7.93 -20.58
C GLY A 82 -39.69 8.34 -21.00
N ARG A 83 -40.67 8.21 -20.09
CA ARG A 83 -42.09 8.54 -20.33
C ARG A 83 -42.61 9.65 -19.39
N ASP A 84 -41.76 10.09 -18.46
CA ASP A 84 -42.03 11.16 -17.48
C ASP A 84 -41.40 12.51 -17.93
N GLU A 85 -41.10 12.64 -19.22
CA GLU A 85 -40.81 13.89 -19.95
C GLU A 85 -41.84 14.08 -21.08
#